data_AF-A0A1V6E708-F1
#
_entry.id   AF-A0A1V6E708-F1
#
_cell.length_a   1.000
_cell.length_b   1.000
_cell.length_c   1.000
_cell.angle_alpha   90.00
_cell.angle_beta   90.00
_cell.angle_gamma   90.00
#
_symmetry.space_group_name_H-M   'P 1'
#
loop_
_entity.id
_entity.type
_entity.pdbx_description
1 polymer ?
#
loop_
_entity_poly.entity_id
_entity_poly.type
_entity_poly.pdbx_seq_one_letter_code
_entity_poly.pdbx_strand_id
1 'polypeptide(L)'
;MIRRLALSAGLLLTSALSAAPLVRELGDGLGYARIAQLPDDLPDTAKVPGPALVLDLRNVPATTDTANAFALWLTLQDRAKAPLLVLLNPDTAPLIREVLHSQAGRPGILTLGPTTPDYAPDIVVPISADADRLAYAALDNTCPIADLVPTPTSSPPRPPSRPPVPTTSCSPAPSTCTAPSAPSTASSHGPARTIERRLKQRPLPWPSPRQSAPPRQPSPRASIGHARFP
;
A
#
# COMPACT_ATOMS: atom_id res chain seq x y z
N MET A 1 -68.85 16.04 22.93
CA MET A 1 -67.80 15.08 22.52
C MET A 1 -67.08 15.66 21.32
N ILE A 2 -65.74 15.76 21.33
CA ILE A 2 -64.83 15.75 20.16
C ILE A 2 -63.40 15.60 20.72
N ARG A 3 -62.54 14.89 19.99
CA ARG A 3 -61.31 14.28 20.52
C ARG A 3 -60.13 15.24 20.51
N ARG A 4 -59.32 15.23 21.57
CA ARG A 4 -57.96 15.79 21.57
C ARG A 4 -57.05 14.84 20.76
N LEU A 5 -56.52 15.28 19.63
CA LEU A 5 -55.36 14.64 19.01
C LEU A 5 -54.10 15.27 19.60
N ALA A 6 -53.37 14.52 20.43
CA ALA A 6 -52.01 14.85 20.79
C ALA A 6 -51.08 14.21 19.75
N LEU A 7 -50.42 15.02 18.91
CA LEU A 7 -49.30 14.55 18.11
C LEU A 7 -48.05 14.49 19.00
N SER A 8 -47.79 13.33 19.57
CA SER A 8 -46.51 13.05 20.23
C SER A 8 -45.43 12.86 19.17
N ALA A 9 -44.73 13.94 18.81
CA ALA A 9 -43.55 13.86 17.96
C ALA A 9 -42.43 13.12 18.71
N GLY A 10 -42.25 11.84 18.40
CA GLY A 10 -41.19 11.01 18.99
C GLY A 10 -39.82 11.49 18.53
N LEU A 11 -39.12 12.21 19.40
CA LEU A 11 -37.75 12.63 19.18
C LEU A 11 -36.83 11.39 19.29
N LEU A 12 -36.51 10.79 18.14
CA LEU A 12 -35.51 9.74 18.05
C LEU A 12 -34.13 10.34 18.33
N LEU A 13 -33.67 10.27 19.59
CA LEU A 13 -32.27 10.46 19.93
C LEU A 13 -31.47 9.28 19.37
N THR A 14 -31.04 9.39 18.12
CA THR A 14 -29.93 8.58 17.60
C THR A 14 -28.65 9.07 18.28
N SER A 15 -28.33 8.45 19.42
CA SER A 15 -27.05 8.64 20.10
C SER A 15 -25.93 8.22 19.16
N ALA A 16 -25.29 9.20 18.51
CA ALA A 16 -24.04 8.99 17.81
C ALA A 16 -22.97 8.64 18.87
N LEU A 17 -22.74 7.35 19.09
CA LEU A 17 -21.54 6.88 19.78
C LEU A 17 -20.36 7.25 18.88
N SER A 18 -19.75 8.40 19.15
CA SER A 18 -18.41 8.70 18.67
C SER A 18 -17.48 7.67 19.32
N ALA A 19 -17.11 6.66 18.54
CA ALA A 19 -16.09 5.71 18.94
C ALA A 19 -14.76 6.45 19.00
N ALA A 20 -14.09 6.42 20.15
CA ALA A 20 -12.81 7.11 20.30
C ALA A 20 -11.77 6.56 19.30
N PRO A 21 -10.87 7.40 18.77
CA PRO A 21 -9.85 6.98 17.81
C PRO A 21 -9.02 5.83 18.37
N LEU A 22 -8.99 4.71 17.64
CA LEU A 22 -8.31 3.50 18.07
C LEU A 22 -6.82 3.62 17.79
N VAL A 23 -6.05 3.94 18.83
CA VAL A 23 -4.58 4.00 18.81
C VAL A 23 -3.99 2.80 19.57
N ARG A 24 -3.04 2.08 18.96
CA ARG A 24 -2.46 0.83 19.49
C ARG A 24 -1.00 0.65 19.03
N GLU A 25 -0.23 -0.17 19.75
CA GLU A 25 1.09 -0.65 19.32
C GLU A 25 0.95 -2.06 18.70
N LEU A 26 1.62 -2.31 17.56
CA LEU A 26 1.50 -3.53 16.77
C LEU A 26 2.64 -4.56 16.96
N GLY A 27 3.58 -4.29 17.86
CA GLY A 27 4.90 -4.90 17.90
C GLY A 27 5.97 -4.07 17.19
N ASP A 28 7.23 -4.31 17.56
CA ASP A 28 8.45 -3.73 16.97
C ASP A 28 8.49 -2.18 16.90
N GLY A 29 7.72 -1.49 17.74
CA GLY A 29 7.64 -0.02 17.71
C GLY A 29 6.85 0.52 16.52
N LEU A 30 5.91 -0.27 15.99
CA LEU A 30 4.97 0.14 14.97
C LEU A 30 3.65 0.58 15.62
N GLY A 31 3.41 1.89 15.63
CA GLY A 31 2.13 2.44 16.04
C GLY A 31 1.05 2.20 15.00
N TYR A 32 -0.20 2.15 15.44
CA TYR A 32 -1.39 2.07 14.61
C TYR A 32 -2.42 3.07 15.10
N ALA A 33 -3.05 3.79 14.16
CA ALA A 33 -4.17 4.67 14.42
C ALA A 33 -5.25 4.42 13.35
N ARG A 34 -6.45 3.99 13.76
CA ARG A 34 -7.63 3.99 12.88
C ARG A 34 -8.33 5.33 12.97
N ILE A 35 -8.57 5.90 11.79
CA ILE A 35 -9.43 7.07 11.61
C ILE A 35 -10.81 6.54 11.24
N ALA A 36 -11.85 6.94 11.96
CA ALA A 36 -13.24 6.77 11.55
C ALA A 36 -13.78 8.07 10.94
N GLN A 37 -13.41 9.23 11.51
CA GLN A 37 -13.85 10.57 11.11
C GLN A 37 -12.67 11.55 11.03
N LEU A 38 -12.63 12.36 9.97
CA LEU A 38 -11.68 13.46 9.82
C LEU A 38 -12.35 14.79 10.17
N PRO A 39 -11.64 15.75 10.80
CA PRO A 39 -10.25 15.66 11.27
C PRO A 39 -10.10 15.07 12.67
N ASP A 40 -11.20 14.81 13.38
CA ASP A 40 -11.21 14.62 14.84
C ASP A 40 -10.38 13.44 15.34
N ASP A 41 -10.27 12.36 14.56
CA ASP A 41 -9.48 11.17 14.92
C ASP A 41 -7.98 11.30 14.60
N LEU A 42 -7.54 12.38 13.94
CA LEU A 42 -6.14 12.52 13.50
C LEU A 42 -5.18 12.50 14.71
N PRO A 43 -4.23 11.54 14.76
CA PRO A 43 -3.42 11.37 15.95
C PRO A 43 -2.43 12.53 16.10
N ASP A 44 -2.25 12.96 17.36
CA ASP A 44 -1.01 13.61 17.77
C ASP A 44 0.10 12.58 17.72
N THR A 45 0.95 12.68 16.71
CA THR A 45 1.96 11.67 16.40
C THR A 45 3.11 11.61 17.40
N ALA A 46 3.22 12.59 18.31
CA ALA A 46 4.12 12.50 19.46
C ALA A 46 3.58 11.59 20.59
N LYS A 47 2.28 11.25 20.56
CA LYS A 47 1.61 10.37 21.52
C LYS A 47 1.38 8.94 21.01
N VAL A 48 1.67 8.67 19.74
CA VAL A 48 1.54 7.34 19.15
C VAL A 48 2.73 6.46 19.59
N PRO A 49 2.53 5.16 19.89
CA PRO A 49 3.63 4.26 20.20
C PRO A 49 4.62 4.10 19.04
N GLY A 50 5.91 4.35 19.31
CA GLY A 50 7.00 4.10 18.38
C GLY A 50 7.15 5.13 17.24
N PRO A 51 8.26 5.07 16.48
CA PRO A 51 8.56 6.06 15.45
C PRO A 51 7.76 5.86 14.15
N ALA A 52 7.49 4.60 13.77
CA ALA A 52 6.72 4.24 12.58
C ALA A 52 5.23 4.20 12.91
N LEU A 53 4.38 4.65 11.99
CA LEU A 53 2.93 4.72 12.19
C LEU A 53 2.17 4.14 10.99
N VAL A 54 1.24 3.22 11.27
CA VAL A 54 0.18 2.79 10.36
C VAL A 54 -1.06 3.66 10.59
N LEU A 55 -1.46 4.44 9.59
CA LEU A 55 -2.69 5.22 9.58
C LEU A 55 -3.74 4.48 8.74
N ASP A 56 -4.76 3.91 9.38
CA ASP A 56 -5.85 3.21 8.69
C ASP A 56 -6.93 4.21 8.28
N LEU A 57 -7.05 4.46 6.97
CA LEU A 57 -8.05 5.34 6.34
C LEU A 57 -9.08 4.56 5.52
N ARG A 58 -9.15 3.24 5.67
CA ARG A 58 -10.15 2.40 4.98
C ARG A 58 -11.57 2.84 5.37
N ASN A 59 -12.44 2.97 4.38
CA ASN A 59 -13.83 3.43 4.51
C ASN A 59 -14.02 4.87 5.02
N VAL A 60 -12.96 5.68 5.17
CA VAL A 60 -13.08 7.05 5.72
C VAL A 60 -13.77 7.98 4.72
N PRO A 61 -14.91 8.60 5.09
CA PRO A 61 -15.56 9.62 4.28
C PRO A 61 -14.80 10.96 4.36
N ALA A 62 -14.92 11.80 3.34
CA ALA A 62 -14.38 13.15 3.37
C ALA A 62 -15.23 14.17 2.61
N THR A 63 -15.26 15.38 3.15
CA THR A 63 -15.61 16.60 2.41
C THR A 63 -14.33 17.33 2.00
N THR A 64 -14.46 18.41 1.23
CA THR A 64 -13.31 19.28 0.89
C THR A 64 -12.59 19.80 2.14
N ASP A 65 -13.33 20.18 3.18
CA ASP A 65 -12.75 20.75 4.40
C ASP A 65 -11.98 19.71 5.21
N THR A 66 -12.53 18.49 5.35
CA THR A 66 -11.85 17.41 6.07
C THR A 66 -10.63 16.88 5.30
N ALA A 67 -10.70 16.86 3.96
CA ALA A 67 -9.55 16.55 3.10
C ALA A 67 -8.44 17.62 3.20
N ASN A 68 -8.80 18.91 3.24
CA ASN A 68 -7.86 20.01 3.47
C ASN A 68 -7.20 19.93 4.86
N ALA A 69 -7.97 19.61 5.91
CA ALA A 69 -7.43 19.40 7.25
C ALA A 69 -6.45 18.23 7.30
N PHE A 70 -6.76 17.12 6.61
CA PHE A 70 -5.83 16.00 6.46
C PHE A 70 -4.57 16.36 5.68
N ALA A 71 -4.69 17.11 4.57
CA ALA A 71 -3.56 17.60 3.80
C ALA A 71 -2.64 18.50 4.66
N LEU A 72 -3.21 19.41 5.45
CA LEU A 72 -2.48 20.23 6.40
C LEU A 72 -1.76 19.37 7.45
N TRP A 73 -2.47 18.41 8.07
CA TRP A 73 -1.87 17.48 9.03
C TRP A 73 -0.69 16.72 8.43
N LEU A 74 -0.77 16.26 7.17
CA LEU A 74 0.33 15.63 6.45
C LEU A 74 1.52 16.58 6.24
N THR A 75 1.33 17.89 6.00
CA THR A 75 2.46 18.83 5.88
C THR A 75 3.25 18.99 7.17
N LEU A 76 2.59 18.82 8.33
CA LEU A 76 3.22 18.92 9.65
C LEU A 76 4.03 17.66 10.04
N GLN A 77 3.95 16.58 9.25
CA GLN A 77 4.66 15.33 9.52
C GLN A 77 6.10 15.36 8.98
N ASP A 78 7.10 15.41 9.88
CA ASP A 78 8.47 14.99 9.52
C ASP A 78 8.56 13.46 9.54
N ARG A 79 8.70 12.88 8.34
CA ARG A 79 8.80 11.43 8.12
C ARG A 79 10.11 11.00 7.47
N ALA A 80 11.09 11.90 7.39
CA ALA A 80 12.39 11.61 6.77
C ALA A 80 13.17 10.47 7.47
N LYS A 81 12.85 10.19 8.75
CA LYS A 81 13.51 9.18 9.58
C LYS A 81 12.62 8.00 10.01
N ALA A 82 11.30 8.11 9.80
CA ALA A 82 10.36 7.10 10.26
C ALA A 82 9.09 7.09 9.39
N PRO A 83 8.66 5.94 8.86
CA PRO A 83 7.60 5.88 7.86
C PRO A 83 6.21 6.09 8.46
N LEU A 84 5.36 6.76 7.68
CA LEU A 84 3.92 6.78 7.76
C LEU A 84 3.37 5.82 6.69
N LEU A 85 2.82 4.70 7.11
CA LEU A 85 2.18 3.69 6.27
C LEU A 85 0.67 3.96 6.26
N VAL A 86 0.07 4.26 5.11
CA VAL A 86 -1.35 4.65 5.02
C VAL A 86 -2.15 3.53 4.37
N LEU A 87 -3.09 2.93 5.10
CA LEU A 87 -3.96 1.88 4.57
C LEU A 87 -5.19 2.49 3.88
N LEU A 88 -5.49 1.99 2.69
CA LEU A 88 -6.57 2.47 1.82
C LEU A 88 -7.37 1.29 1.27
N ASN A 89 -8.65 1.53 0.98
CA ASN A 89 -9.49 0.62 0.22
C ASN A 89 -10.34 1.40 -0.81
N PRO A 90 -11.10 0.73 -1.70
CA PRO A 90 -11.91 1.41 -2.70
C PRO A 90 -12.96 2.36 -2.11
N ASP A 91 -13.41 2.09 -0.88
CA ASP A 91 -14.43 2.85 -0.15
C ASP A 91 -13.86 4.08 0.59
N THR A 92 -12.53 4.25 0.68
CA THR A 92 -11.91 5.50 1.14
C THR A 92 -12.30 6.66 0.20
N ALA A 93 -12.65 7.83 0.74
CA ALA A 93 -13.12 8.94 -0.09
C ALA A 93 -12.11 9.38 -1.18
N PRO A 94 -12.53 9.65 -2.43
CA PRO A 94 -11.63 10.05 -3.52
C PRO A 94 -10.78 11.27 -3.19
N LEU A 95 -11.32 12.26 -2.47
CA LEU A 95 -10.58 13.46 -2.04
C LEU A 95 -9.36 13.12 -1.15
N ILE A 96 -9.43 12.05 -0.33
CA ILE A 96 -8.28 11.57 0.45
C ILE A 96 -7.23 10.96 -0.48
N ARG A 97 -7.67 10.18 -1.48
CA ARG A 97 -6.78 9.57 -2.48
C ARG A 97 -6.08 10.63 -3.34
N GLU A 98 -6.79 11.70 -3.72
CA GLU A 98 -6.20 12.87 -4.41
C GLU A 98 -5.16 13.58 -3.55
N VAL A 99 -5.46 13.83 -2.26
CA VAL A 99 -4.48 14.39 -1.31
C VAL A 99 -3.24 13.51 -1.21
N LEU A 100 -3.39 12.18 -1.08
CA LEU A 100 -2.26 11.26 -1.01
C LEU A 100 -1.48 11.18 -2.33
N HIS A 101 -2.17 11.21 -3.48
CA HIS A 101 -1.53 11.27 -4.78
C HIS A 101 -0.69 12.55 -4.96
N SER A 102 -1.13 13.69 -4.40
CA SER A 102 -0.33 14.92 -4.37
C SER A 102 0.97 14.80 -3.55
N GLN A 103 1.05 13.82 -2.64
CA GLN A 103 2.24 13.50 -1.84
C GLN A 103 3.10 12.39 -2.47
N ALA A 104 2.78 11.89 -3.66
CA ALA A 104 3.52 10.80 -4.30
C ALA A 104 5.02 11.13 -4.42
N GLY A 105 5.87 10.19 -3.99
CA GLY A 105 7.33 10.37 -3.96
C GLY A 105 7.86 11.20 -2.79
N ARG A 106 7.02 11.72 -1.88
CA ARG A 106 7.48 12.34 -0.63
C ARG A 106 8.13 11.28 0.28
N PRO A 107 9.40 11.44 0.70
CA PRO A 107 10.06 10.45 1.54
C PRO A 107 9.33 10.19 2.85
N GLY A 108 9.18 8.92 3.19
CA GLY A 108 8.59 8.49 4.47
C GLY A 108 7.07 8.45 4.52
N ILE A 109 6.35 8.68 3.41
CA ILE A 109 4.92 8.38 3.31
C ILE A 109 4.77 7.27 2.26
N LEU A 110 4.09 6.17 2.63
CA LEU A 110 3.84 5.03 1.74
C LEU A 110 2.38 4.62 1.88
N THR A 111 1.70 4.41 0.76
CA THR A 111 0.30 4.01 0.70
C THR A 111 0.19 2.52 0.38
N LEU A 112 -0.77 1.84 1.00
CA LEU A 112 -0.99 0.39 0.89
C LEU A 112 -2.47 0.09 0.67
N GLY A 113 -2.77 -0.81 -0.27
CA GLY A 113 -4.15 -1.23 -0.55
C GLY A 113 -4.29 -1.96 -1.88
N PRO A 114 -5.51 -2.34 -2.27
CA PRO A 114 -5.77 -2.84 -3.62
C PRO A 114 -5.65 -1.71 -4.66
N THR A 115 -5.26 -2.05 -5.88
CA THR A 115 -5.36 -1.12 -7.02
C THR A 115 -6.83 -0.84 -7.36
N THR A 116 -7.15 0.42 -7.63
CA THR A 116 -8.46 0.88 -8.13
C THR A 116 -8.30 1.52 -9.51
N PRO A 117 -9.38 1.71 -10.29
CA PRO A 117 -9.29 2.34 -11.62
C PRO A 117 -8.74 3.77 -11.59
N ASP A 118 -9.00 4.50 -10.51
CA ASP A 118 -8.64 5.90 -10.29
C ASP A 118 -7.38 6.10 -9.44
N TYR A 119 -6.91 5.07 -8.73
CA TYR A 119 -5.79 5.18 -7.80
C TYR A 119 -4.97 3.88 -7.66
N ALA A 120 -3.65 4.01 -7.73
CA ALA A 120 -2.69 2.95 -7.46
C ALA A 120 -1.82 3.32 -6.23
N PRO A 121 -1.82 2.49 -5.16
CA PRO A 121 -0.96 2.71 -4.00
C PRO A 121 0.50 2.38 -4.29
N ASP A 122 1.42 2.90 -3.46
CA ASP A 122 2.86 2.63 -3.54
C ASP A 122 3.17 1.14 -3.34
N ILE A 123 2.41 0.47 -2.48
CA ILE A 123 2.47 -0.98 -2.24
C ILE A 123 1.10 -1.60 -2.51
N VAL A 124 0.99 -2.30 -3.64
CA VAL A 124 -0.24 -3.02 -4.00
C VAL A 124 -0.40 -4.27 -3.14
N VAL A 125 -1.50 -4.34 -2.40
CA VAL A 125 -1.92 -5.48 -1.58
C VAL A 125 -3.11 -6.16 -2.27
N PRO A 126 -2.91 -7.34 -2.91
CA PRO A 126 -4.00 -8.05 -3.57
C PRO A 126 -4.91 -8.71 -2.53
N ILE A 127 -6.06 -8.08 -2.27
CA ILE A 127 -7.07 -8.54 -1.32
C ILE A 127 -8.48 -8.43 -1.94
N SER A 128 -9.37 -9.36 -1.62
CA SER A 128 -10.79 -9.25 -2.01
C SER A 128 -11.54 -8.29 -1.07
N ALA A 129 -12.60 -7.65 -1.56
CA ALA A 129 -13.40 -6.75 -0.73
C ALA A 129 -13.97 -7.45 0.52
N ASP A 130 -14.32 -8.74 0.42
CA ASP A 130 -14.83 -9.52 1.56
C ASP A 130 -13.74 -9.80 2.60
N ALA A 131 -12.52 -10.09 2.16
CA ALA A 131 -11.38 -10.29 3.06
C ALA A 131 -10.94 -8.98 3.73
N ASP A 132 -10.97 -7.84 3.01
CA ASP A 132 -10.70 -6.52 3.62
C ASP A 132 -11.75 -6.16 4.68
N ARG A 133 -13.05 -6.35 4.40
CA ARG A 133 -14.11 -6.12 5.40
C ARG A 133 -13.96 -7.00 6.63
N LEU A 134 -13.61 -8.28 6.47
CA LEU A 134 -13.36 -9.19 7.60
C LEU A 134 -12.12 -8.76 8.41
N ALA A 135 -11.02 -8.43 7.75
CA ALA A 135 -9.81 -7.94 8.42
C ALA A 135 -10.02 -6.59 9.12
N TYR A 136 -10.84 -5.70 8.53
CA TYR A 136 -11.24 -4.44 9.12
C TYR A 136 -12.05 -4.66 10.39
N ALA A 137 -13.06 -5.53 10.37
CA ALA A 137 -13.92 -5.83 11.52
C ALA A 137 -13.19 -6.62 12.64
N ALA A 138 -12.21 -7.45 12.30
CA ALA A 138 -11.47 -8.23 13.29
C ALA A 138 -10.67 -7.35 14.29
N LEU A 139 -10.26 -6.15 13.86
CA LEU A 139 -9.55 -5.17 14.70
C LEU A 139 -10.45 -4.50 15.76
N ASP A 140 -11.75 -4.39 15.52
CA ASP A 140 -12.70 -3.80 16.48
C ASP A 140 -12.98 -4.72 17.68
N ASN A 141 -12.80 -6.02 17.53
CA ASN A 141 -13.18 -7.05 18.51
C ASN A 141 -12.10 -7.29 19.60
N THR A 142 -11.25 -6.30 19.88
CA THR A 142 -10.08 -6.36 20.78
C THR A 142 -9.16 -7.58 20.58
N CYS A 143 -9.15 -8.15 19.38
CA CYS A 143 -8.40 -9.36 19.08
C CYS A 143 -6.88 -9.10 19.22
N PRO A 144 -6.09 -10.01 19.83
CA PRO A 144 -4.64 -9.95 19.79
C PRO A 144 -4.15 -9.94 18.34
N ILE A 145 -3.20 -9.07 17.99
CA ILE A 145 -2.70 -8.97 16.60
C ILE A 145 -2.00 -10.26 16.16
N ALA A 146 -1.38 -10.98 17.10
CA ALA A 146 -0.82 -12.30 16.86
C ALA A 146 -1.85 -13.30 16.28
N ASP A 147 -3.14 -13.13 16.62
CA ASP A 147 -4.24 -13.99 16.15
C ASP A 147 -4.82 -13.51 14.81
N LEU A 148 -4.49 -12.28 14.38
CA LEU A 148 -4.90 -11.69 13.10
C LEU A 148 -3.93 -11.98 11.95
N VAL A 149 -2.70 -12.41 12.26
CA VAL A 149 -1.72 -12.85 11.27
C VAL A 149 -1.86 -14.36 11.11
N PRO A 150 -2.34 -14.89 9.96
CA PRO A 150 -2.34 -16.32 9.72
C PRO A 150 -0.89 -16.83 9.79
N THR A 151 -0.61 -17.75 10.71
CA THR A 151 0.70 -18.41 10.77
C THR A 151 0.98 -18.99 9.38
N PRO A 152 2.08 -18.60 8.70
CA PRO A 152 2.31 -19.07 7.34
C PRO A 152 2.41 -20.58 7.37
N THR A 153 1.43 -21.25 6.75
CA THR A 153 1.41 -22.70 6.64
C THR A 153 2.71 -23.10 6.00
N SER A 154 3.52 -23.90 6.71
CA SER A 154 4.86 -24.32 6.31
C SER A 154 4.97 -24.45 4.80
N SER A 155 5.85 -23.63 4.18
CA SER A 155 6.16 -23.76 2.76
C SER A 155 6.38 -25.23 2.41
N PRO A 156 5.91 -25.70 1.25
CA PRO A 156 6.06 -27.10 0.86
C PRO A 156 7.54 -27.51 0.98
N PRO A 157 7.84 -28.72 1.50
CA PRO A 157 9.20 -29.10 1.85
C PRO A 157 10.18 -28.78 0.73
N ARG A 158 11.23 -28.02 1.06
CA ARG A 158 12.31 -27.71 0.11
C ARG A 158 12.77 -29.06 -0.48
N PRO A 159 12.67 -29.26 -1.81
CA PRO A 159 13.13 -30.52 -2.39
C PRO A 159 14.59 -30.73 -1.98
N PRO A 160 14.97 -31.92 -1.51
CA PRO A 160 16.28 -32.14 -0.92
C PRO A 160 17.36 -31.68 -1.90
N SER A 161 18.25 -30.82 -1.41
CA SER A 161 19.37 -30.32 -2.20
C SER A 161 20.08 -31.52 -2.84
N ARG A 162 20.18 -31.52 -4.18
CA ARG A 162 20.84 -32.59 -4.93
C ARG A 162 22.18 -32.89 -4.26
N PRO A 163 22.48 -34.15 -3.88
CA PRO A 163 23.71 -34.46 -3.17
C PRO A 163 24.90 -34.00 -4.02
N PRO A 164 25.99 -33.52 -3.39
CA PRO A 164 27.17 -33.09 -4.11
C PRO A 164 27.65 -34.24 -4.98
N VAL A 165 27.83 -33.98 -6.28
CA VAL A 165 28.40 -34.96 -7.19
C VAL A 165 29.83 -35.21 -6.70
N PRO A 166 30.22 -36.46 -6.37
CA PRO A 166 31.59 -36.73 -5.98
C PRO A 166 32.50 -36.38 -7.18
N THR A 167 33.44 -35.48 -6.97
CA THR A 167 34.52 -35.21 -7.93
C THR A 167 35.41 -36.44 -8.00
N THR A 168 35.13 -37.30 -8.96
CA THR A 168 35.96 -38.46 -9.31
C THR A 168 37.32 -37.99 -9.82
N SER A 169 38.25 -37.81 -8.90
CA SER A 169 39.68 -37.70 -9.20
C SER A 169 40.21 -39.08 -9.60
N CYS A 170 40.04 -39.45 -10.88
CA CYS A 170 40.64 -40.65 -11.45
C CYS A 170 41.80 -40.30 -12.37
N SER A 171 42.98 -40.76 -11.99
CA SER A 171 44.19 -40.80 -12.80
C SER A 171 45.04 -41.98 -12.29
N PRO A 172 45.72 -42.77 -13.13
CA PRO A 172 45.25 -43.23 -14.45
C PRO A 172 45.49 -44.74 -14.69
N ALA A 173 44.54 -45.43 -15.33
CA ALA A 173 44.72 -46.61 -16.22
C ALA A 173 45.49 -47.88 -15.66
N PRO A 174 45.61 -49.00 -16.41
CA PRO A 174 45.00 -49.38 -17.70
C PRO A 174 44.26 -50.74 -17.69
N SER A 175 43.85 -51.21 -18.89
CA SER A 175 43.33 -52.55 -19.22
C SER A 175 41.85 -52.82 -18.86
N THR A 176 41.01 -53.43 -19.70
CA THR A 176 41.23 -54.07 -21.03
C THR A 176 39.93 -54.06 -21.85
N CYS A 177 40.04 -54.21 -23.17
CA CYS A 177 38.89 -54.43 -24.06
C CYS A 177 38.12 -55.72 -23.72
N THR A 178 36.80 -55.76 -23.96
CA THR A 178 36.09 -56.72 -24.86
C THR A 178 34.57 -56.62 -24.69
N ALA A 179 33.85 -56.38 -25.79
CA ALA A 179 32.40 -56.60 -25.94
C ALA A 179 32.17 -58.00 -26.58
N PRO A 180 31.00 -58.67 -26.49
CA PRO A 180 29.66 -58.19 -26.88
C PRO A 180 28.59 -58.51 -25.78
N SER A 181 27.25 -58.50 -25.94
CA SER A 181 26.33 -58.48 -27.11
C SER A 181 24.99 -57.76 -26.82
N ALA A 182 24.22 -57.51 -27.89
CA ALA A 182 22.76 -57.33 -27.88
C ALA A 182 22.08 -58.64 -28.41
N PRO A 183 20.74 -58.83 -28.54
CA PRO A 183 19.59 -57.90 -28.56
C PRO A 183 18.50 -58.29 -27.50
N SER A 184 17.23 -57.83 -27.46
CA SER A 184 16.37 -57.21 -28.48
C SER A 184 15.18 -56.41 -27.91
N THR A 185 14.81 -55.34 -28.63
CA THR A 185 13.46 -54.76 -28.85
C THR A 185 12.33 -54.93 -27.82
N ALA A 186 11.82 -53.79 -27.31
CA ALA A 186 10.47 -53.32 -27.66
C ALA A 186 10.29 -51.80 -27.40
N SER A 187 9.77 -51.14 -28.44
CA SER A 187 8.93 -49.93 -28.53
C SER A 187 8.32 -49.35 -27.22
N SER A 188 8.03 -48.05 -27.10
CA SER A 188 7.55 -47.15 -28.16
C SER A 188 7.78 -45.64 -27.91
N HIS A 189 8.13 -44.96 -29.00
CA HIS A 189 7.90 -43.56 -29.40
C HIS A 189 7.23 -42.54 -28.43
N GLY A 190 7.93 -41.41 -28.26
CA GLY A 190 7.37 -40.11 -27.84
C GLY A 190 8.41 -38.99 -28.08
N PRO A 191 8.38 -38.27 -29.22
CA PRO A 191 9.52 -37.44 -29.65
C PRO A 191 9.45 -35.95 -29.24
N ALA A 192 10.58 -35.27 -29.49
CA ALA A 192 10.75 -33.83 -29.66
C ALA A 192 10.68 -32.92 -28.41
N ARG A 193 11.86 -32.74 -27.78
CA ARG A 193 12.26 -31.41 -27.29
C ARG A 193 12.41 -30.47 -28.48
N THR A 194 11.93 -29.23 -28.35
CA THR A 194 12.48 -28.09 -29.11
C THR A 194 12.88 -27.00 -28.12
N ILE A 195 14.19 -26.76 -28.03
CA ILE A 195 14.77 -25.61 -27.32
C ILE A 195 15.25 -24.64 -28.40
N GLU A 196 14.56 -23.51 -28.57
CA GLU A 196 15.04 -22.27 -29.20
C GLU A 196 14.05 -21.14 -28.88
N ARG A 197 14.36 -19.83 -28.91
CA ARG A 197 15.64 -19.11 -28.73
C ARG A 197 15.34 -17.60 -28.60
N ARG A 198 15.65 -17.03 -27.44
CA ARG A 198 16.01 -15.61 -27.16
C ARG A 198 15.73 -14.55 -28.26
N LEU A 199 14.69 -13.72 -28.05
CA LEU A 199 14.59 -12.34 -28.56
C LEU A 199 14.00 -11.46 -27.43
N LYS A 200 14.84 -10.82 -26.60
CA LYS A 200 15.18 -9.39 -26.75
C LYS A 200 13.97 -8.50 -27.09
N GLN A 201 13.18 -8.14 -26.07
CA GLN A 201 12.45 -6.86 -26.07
C GLN A 201 13.15 -5.92 -25.09
N ARG A 202 13.67 -4.80 -25.60
CA ARG A 202 14.16 -3.69 -24.78
C ARG A 202 12.96 -2.78 -24.50
N PRO A 203 12.71 -2.34 -23.25
CA PRO A 203 11.82 -1.21 -23.02
C PRO A 203 12.35 0.03 -23.74
N LEU A 204 11.45 0.81 -24.33
CA LEU A 204 11.77 2.12 -24.91
C LEU A 204 12.12 3.11 -23.78
N PRO A 205 13.01 4.09 -24.01
CA PRO A 205 13.24 5.16 -23.05
C PRO A 205 11.99 6.03 -22.91
N TRP A 206 11.57 6.27 -21.66
CA TRP A 206 10.45 7.14 -21.33
C TRP A 206 10.77 8.60 -21.71
N PRO A 207 9.81 9.39 -22.26
CA PRO A 207 10.05 10.79 -22.56
C PRO A 207 10.20 11.61 -21.28
N SER A 208 11.30 12.36 -21.15
CA SER A 208 11.54 13.25 -20.01
C SER A 208 10.44 14.33 -19.89
N PRO A 209 9.97 14.65 -18.68
CA PRO A 209 9.03 15.75 -18.49
C PRO A 209 9.67 17.06 -18.92
N ARG A 210 9.03 17.74 -19.87
CA ARG A 210 9.45 19.04 -20.41
C ARG A 210 9.32 20.08 -19.29
N GLN A 211 10.44 20.60 -18.80
CA GLN A 211 10.44 21.68 -17.81
C GLN A 211 9.72 22.90 -18.39
N SER A 212 8.50 23.16 -17.94
CA SER A 212 7.76 24.39 -18.25
C SER A 212 8.37 25.53 -17.44
N ALA A 213 8.97 26.50 -18.14
CA ALA A 213 9.50 27.69 -17.50
C ALA A 213 8.38 28.48 -16.78
N PRO A 214 8.64 29.06 -15.60
CA PRO A 214 7.63 29.84 -14.89
C PRO A 214 7.25 31.10 -15.67
N PRO A 215 5.99 31.58 -15.56
CA PRO A 215 5.56 32.79 -16.24
C PRO A 215 6.34 34.00 -15.70
N ARG A 216 6.80 34.88 -16.61
CA ARG A 216 7.44 36.14 -16.25
C ARG A 216 6.44 37.03 -15.53
N GLN A 217 6.73 37.43 -14.29
CA GLN A 217 5.99 38.51 -13.64
C GLN A 217 6.20 39.83 -14.42
N PRO A 218 5.15 40.63 -14.65
CA PRO A 218 5.29 41.96 -15.21
C PRO A 218 5.92 42.91 -14.19
N SER A 219 7.00 43.60 -14.58
CA SER A 219 7.66 44.59 -13.72
C SER A 219 6.74 45.77 -13.38
N PRO A 220 6.73 46.27 -12.13
CA PRO A 220 5.98 47.47 -11.77
C PRO A 220 6.56 48.68 -12.51
N ARG A 221 5.71 49.35 -13.30
CA ARG A 221 6.06 50.56 -14.05
C ARG A 221 6.15 51.74 -13.07
N ALA A 222 7.36 52.17 -12.74
CA ALA A 222 7.58 53.35 -11.91
C ALA A 222 7.00 54.60 -12.60
N SER A 223 5.90 55.12 -12.05
CA SER A 223 5.28 56.35 -12.54
C SER A 223 5.93 57.55 -11.83
N ILE A 224 6.94 58.15 -12.47
CA ILE A 224 7.57 59.38 -12.00
C ILE A 224 6.65 60.56 -12.38
N GLY A 225 5.67 60.83 -11.52
CA GLY A 225 4.82 62.02 -11.61
C GLY A 225 5.54 63.25 -11.05
N HIS A 226 6.23 64.01 -11.90
CA HIS A 226 6.69 65.35 -11.57
C HIS A 226 5.50 66.31 -11.40
N ALA A 227 5.41 66.98 -10.26
CA ALA A 227 4.70 68.25 -10.12
C ALA A 227 5.53 69.18 -9.22
N ARG A 228 6.19 70.16 -9.83
CA ARG A 228 6.91 71.25 -9.16
C ARG A 228 5.97 72.46 -9.07
N PHE A 229 5.78 72.99 -7.85
CA PHE A 229 5.64 74.41 -7.48
C PHE A 229 4.63 75.33 -8.22
N PRO A 230 4.32 76.53 -7.67
CA PRO A 230 4.54 77.00 -6.31
C PRO A 230 3.26 77.04 -5.46
#